data_AF-A0A3A8WBW6-F1
#
_entry.id   AF-A0A3A8WBW6-F1
#
_cell.length_a   1.000
_cell.length_b   1.000
_cell.length_c   1.000
_cell.angle_alpha   90.00
_cell.angle_beta   90.00
_cell.angle_gamma   90.00
#
_symmetry.space_group_name_H-M   'P 1'
#
loop_
_entity.id
_entity.type
_entity.pdbx_description
1 polymer ?
#
loop_
_entity_poly.entity_id
_entity_poly.type
_entity_poly.pdbx_seq_one_letter_code
_entity_poly.pdbx_strand_id
1 'polypeptide(L)'
;MDGTGRGQKSFVGYEYKEIVTDNSRLSFLLDGYESFGWEEDGRLSENAAAGKTTLQQRTVLRMKRNRKLVNKVELTRLERNFEACVDEIGKLEKAKTSAATMCALIAGIIGTAFMAGSVFAVTAQPPYYILCILLAVPGFLGWIFPYFLYKKIAGKQTEKMMPLIEAKYDEIYEICEKGNKLIY
;
A
#
# COMPACT_ATOMS: atom_id res chain seq x y z
N MET A 1 58.81 -18.76 -22.36
CA MET A 1 57.94 -17.58 -22.31
C MET A 1 56.71 -17.92 -23.14
N ASP A 2 55.57 -18.18 -22.52
CA ASP A 2 54.45 -17.25 -22.55
C ASP A 2 53.31 -17.77 -21.66
N GLY A 3 52.84 -16.89 -20.78
CA GLY A 3 51.79 -17.18 -19.82
C GLY A 3 50.43 -16.79 -20.39
N THR A 4 49.47 -17.71 -20.34
CA THR A 4 48.05 -17.38 -20.54
C THR A 4 47.30 -17.68 -19.25
N GLY A 5 47.10 -16.63 -18.46
CA GLY A 5 46.31 -16.65 -17.24
C GLY A 5 44.87 -17.06 -17.55
N ARG A 6 44.45 -18.21 -17.00
CA ARG A 6 43.04 -18.54 -16.85
C ARG A 6 42.42 -17.45 -15.97
N GLY A 7 41.58 -16.60 -16.57
CA GLY A 7 40.75 -15.65 -15.84
C GLY A 7 40.02 -16.37 -14.71
N GLN A 8 40.40 -16.09 -13.47
CA GLN A 8 39.71 -16.54 -12.29
C GLN A 8 38.28 -16.01 -12.37
N LYS A 9 37.31 -16.86 -12.69
CA LYS A 9 35.92 -16.58 -12.39
C LYS A 9 35.83 -16.51 -10.86
N SER A 10 35.99 -15.32 -10.30
CA SER A 10 35.81 -15.04 -8.88
C SER A 10 34.47 -15.65 -8.47
N PHE A 11 34.50 -16.63 -7.57
CA PHE A 11 33.29 -17.20 -7.03
C PHE A 11 32.50 -16.08 -6.34
N VAL A 12 31.37 -15.72 -6.92
CA VAL A 12 30.41 -14.77 -6.36
C VAL A 12 29.30 -15.60 -5.73
N GLY A 13 29.25 -15.60 -4.40
CA GLY A 13 28.10 -16.11 -3.66
C GLY A 13 26.98 -15.09 -3.73
N TYR A 14 25.75 -15.54 -4.00
CA TYR A 14 24.56 -14.69 -4.00
C TYR A 14 23.73 -14.93 -2.73
N GLU A 15 23.22 -13.86 -2.15
CA GLU A 15 22.11 -13.86 -1.20
C GLU A 15 20.81 -13.75 -1.98
N TYR A 16 19.76 -14.46 -1.54
CA TYR A 16 18.45 -14.43 -2.17
C TYR A 16 17.43 -13.87 -1.19
N LYS A 17 16.52 -13.04 -1.69
CA LYS A 17 15.39 -12.48 -0.94
C LYS A 17 14.12 -12.62 -1.75
N GLU A 18 13.06 -13.03 -1.09
CA GLU A 18 11.73 -13.18 -1.67
C GLU A 18 10.76 -12.30 -0.89
N ILE A 19 10.08 -11.39 -1.58
CA ILE A 19 9.06 -10.52 -0.99
C ILE A 19 7.75 -10.67 -1.75
N VAL A 20 6.63 -10.65 -1.04
CA VAL A 20 5.30 -10.67 -1.65
C VAL A 20 4.73 -9.27 -1.56
N THR A 21 4.55 -8.61 -2.70
CA THR A 21 4.07 -7.23 -2.76
C THR A 21 2.96 -7.05 -3.78
N ASP A 22 2.22 -5.96 -3.67
CA ASP A 22 1.18 -5.59 -4.63
C ASP A 22 1.80 -5.07 -5.92
N ASN A 23 1.17 -5.37 -7.07
CA ASN A 23 1.71 -5.01 -8.38
C ASN A 23 1.93 -3.49 -8.51
N SER A 24 1.01 -2.69 -7.95
CA SER A 24 1.09 -1.21 -7.94
C SER A 24 2.33 -0.66 -7.22
N ARG A 25 2.90 -1.40 -6.27
CA ARG A 25 4.09 -0.99 -5.51
C ARG A 25 5.36 -1.72 -5.96
N LEU A 26 5.23 -2.66 -6.91
CA LEU A 26 6.30 -3.56 -7.29
C LEU A 26 7.45 -2.82 -7.95
N SER A 27 7.18 -1.96 -8.94
CA SER A 27 8.21 -1.18 -9.64
C SER A 27 8.97 -0.27 -8.67
N PHE A 28 8.25 0.44 -7.80
CA PHE A 28 8.85 1.32 -6.81
C PHE A 28 9.78 0.59 -5.82
N LEU A 29 9.32 -0.57 -5.32
CA LEU A 29 10.15 -1.39 -4.44
C LEU A 29 11.37 -1.94 -5.17
N LEU A 30 11.22 -2.35 -6.43
CA LEU A 30 12.31 -2.88 -7.25
C LEU A 30 13.42 -1.84 -7.42
N ASP A 31 13.08 -0.62 -7.83
CA ASP A 31 14.02 0.51 -7.98
C ASP A 31 14.71 0.85 -6.64
N GLY A 32 13.95 0.81 -5.54
CA GLY A 32 14.48 1.05 -4.20
C GLY A 32 15.49 -0.03 -3.77
N TYR A 33 15.18 -1.30 -4.01
CA TYR A 33 16.04 -2.43 -3.68
C TYR A 33 17.29 -2.51 -4.57
N GLU A 34 17.22 -2.08 -5.84
CA GLU A 34 18.38 -1.94 -6.72
C GLU A 34 19.44 -1.01 -6.14
N SER A 35 19.02 0.08 -5.48
CA SER A 35 19.91 1.02 -4.79
C SER A 35 20.68 0.39 -3.61
N PHE A 36 20.28 -0.81 -3.15
CA PHE A 36 20.97 -1.59 -2.13
C PHE A 36 21.69 -2.83 -2.70
N GLY A 37 21.82 -2.91 -4.02
CA GLY A 37 22.55 -3.96 -4.74
C GLY A 37 21.76 -5.25 -4.94
N TRP A 38 20.44 -5.22 -4.77
CA TRP A 38 19.56 -6.32 -5.11
C TRP A 38 19.19 -6.26 -6.59
N GLU A 39 19.46 -7.31 -7.34
CA GLU A 39 19.09 -7.47 -8.75
C GLU A 39 17.89 -8.41 -8.88
N GLU A 40 17.00 -8.14 -9.84
CA GLU A 40 15.91 -9.06 -10.16
C GLU A 40 16.44 -10.41 -10.66
N ASP A 41 15.90 -11.51 -10.13
CA ASP A 41 16.17 -12.84 -10.68
C ASP A 41 15.21 -13.16 -11.84
N GLY A 42 15.52 -12.62 -13.02
CA GLY A 42 14.71 -12.80 -14.23
C GLY A 42 14.50 -14.25 -14.66
N ARG A 43 15.30 -15.21 -14.16
CA ARG A 43 15.17 -16.64 -14.51
C ARG A 43 13.96 -17.33 -13.87
N LEU A 44 13.36 -16.74 -12.82
CA LEU A 44 12.24 -17.33 -12.08
C LEU A 44 10.95 -16.48 -12.16
N SER A 45 11.05 -15.23 -12.61
CA SER A 45 9.89 -14.32 -12.78
C SER A 45 8.88 -14.86 -13.82
N GLU A 46 9.36 -15.43 -14.93
CA GLU A 46 8.52 -16.06 -15.95
C GLU A 46 7.74 -17.28 -15.44
N ASN A 47 8.32 -18.06 -14.51
CA ASN A 47 7.68 -19.25 -13.97
C ASN A 47 6.63 -18.95 -12.90
N ALA A 48 6.71 -17.78 -12.23
CA ALA A 48 5.70 -17.33 -11.28
C ALA A 48 4.48 -16.69 -11.96
N ALA A 49 4.66 -16.15 -13.18
CA ALA A 49 3.58 -15.60 -14.01
C ALA A 49 2.70 -16.69 -14.65
N ALA A 50 3.26 -17.88 -14.90
CA ALA A 50 2.55 -18.99 -15.56
C ALA A 50 1.40 -19.61 -14.72
N GLY A 51 1.29 -19.29 -13.43
CA GLY A 51 0.30 -19.89 -12.51
C GLY A 51 -0.67 -18.91 -11.83
N LYS A 52 -0.58 -17.60 -12.06
CA LYS A 52 -1.39 -16.62 -11.33
C LYS A 52 -2.55 -16.11 -12.17
N THR A 53 -3.74 -16.60 -11.83
CA THR A 53 -5.01 -16.04 -12.27
C THR A 53 -5.08 -14.56 -11.88
N THR A 54 -5.66 -13.77 -12.78
CA THR A 54 -5.80 -12.30 -12.80
C THR A 54 -6.47 -11.66 -11.57
N LEU A 55 -6.75 -12.45 -10.53
CA LEU A 55 -7.48 -12.08 -9.31
C LEU A 55 -6.60 -11.82 -8.09
N GLN A 56 -5.30 -12.14 -8.15
CA GLN A 56 -4.37 -11.83 -7.05
C GLN A 56 -3.33 -10.81 -7.52
N GLN A 57 -3.56 -9.53 -7.22
CA GLN A 57 -2.61 -8.44 -7.47
C GLN A 57 -1.28 -8.57 -6.68
N ARG A 58 -1.14 -9.62 -5.86
CA ARG A 58 0.09 -9.92 -5.12
C ARG A 58 1.08 -10.71 -5.98
N THR A 59 2.17 -10.05 -6.35
CA THR A 59 3.28 -10.63 -7.09
C THR A 59 4.42 -10.98 -6.13
N VAL A 60 5.09 -12.09 -6.41
CA VAL A 60 6.24 -12.55 -5.64
C VAL A 60 7.47 -12.02 -6.36
N LEU A 61 8.20 -11.10 -5.73
CA LEU A 61 9.45 -10.59 -6.25
C LEU A 61 10.61 -11.37 -5.62
N ARG A 62 11.43 -11.99 -6.47
CA ARG A 62 12.66 -12.69 -6.06
C ARG A 62 13.87 -11.91 -6.55
N MET A 63 14.74 -11.57 -5.62
CA MET A 63 15.92 -10.76 -5.87
C MET A 63 17.17 -11.50 -5.39
N LYS A 64 18.30 -11.23 -6.04
CA LYS A 64 19.62 -11.75 -5.68
C LYS A 64 20.58 -10.59 -5.43
N ARG A 65 21.49 -10.73 -4.45
CA ARG A 65 22.51 -9.71 -4.13
C ARG A 65 23.87 -10.36 -3.92
N ASN A 66 24.94 -9.70 -4.33
CA ASN A 66 26.29 -10.20 -4.11
C ASN A 66 26.65 -10.24 -2.62
N ARG A 67 27.20 -11.36 -2.13
CA ARG A 67 27.57 -11.55 -0.73
C ARG A 67 28.81 -10.74 -0.30
N LYS A 68 29.64 -10.27 -1.24
CA LYS A 68 30.88 -9.50 -0.98
C LYS A 68 30.64 -7.98 -0.98
N LEU A 69 29.67 -7.50 -0.20
CA LEU A 69 29.45 -6.07 -0.02
C LEU A 69 30.31 -5.53 1.13
N VAL A 70 31.11 -4.50 0.86
CA VAL A 70 32.06 -3.91 1.82
C VAL A 70 31.32 -3.33 3.04
N ASN A 71 30.19 -2.65 2.82
CA ASN A 71 29.42 -1.94 3.85
C ASN A 71 28.08 -2.62 4.21
N LYS A 72 28.08 -3.95 4.38
CA LYS A 72 26.86 -4.75 4.61
C LYS A 72 26.02 -4.28 5.81
N VAL A 73 26.65 -3.87 6.91
CA VAL A 73 25.95 -3.44 8.13
C VAL A 73 25.18 -2.14 7.92
N GLU A 74 25.82 -1.14 7.30
CA GLU A 74 25.16 0.14 6.96
C GLU A 74 24.07 -0.04 5.90
N LEU A 75 24.31 -0.86 4.87
CA LEU A 75 23.29 -1.17 3.86
C LEU A 75 22.07 -1.84 4.49
N THR A 76 22.26 -2.78 5.41
CA THR A 76 21.13 -3.43 6.12
C THR A 76 20.38 -2.43 7.01
N ARG A 77 21.09 -1.46 7.61
CA ARG A 77 20.46 -0.41 8.42
C ARG A 77 19.62 0.52 7.54
N LEU A 78 20.13 0.89 6.38
CA LEU A 78 19.49 1.79 5.44
C LEU A 78 18.30 1.10 4.74
N GLU A 79 18.44 -0.18 4.41
CA GLU A 79 17.36 -1.07 3.92
C GLU A 79 16.21 -1.14 4.94
N ARG A 80 16.51 -1.33 6.23
CA ARG A 80 15.48 -1.30 7.29
C ARG A 80 14.79 0.05 7.40
N ASN A 81 15.53 1.15 7.21
CA ASN A 81 14.95 2.48 7.25
C ASN A 81 13.99 2.72 6.07
N PHE A 82 14.39 2.28 4.87
CA PHE A 82 13.52 2.26 3.69
C PHE A 82 12.26 1.43 3.93
N GLU A 83 12.39 0.19 4.41
CA GLU A 83 11.25 -0.69 4.70
C GLU A 83 10.30 -0.07 5.73
N ALA A 84 10.84 0.58 6.76
CA ALA A 84 10.04 1.30 7.75
C ALA A 84 9.26 2.48 7.13
N CYS A 85 9.91 3.27 6.25
CA CYS A 85 9.26 4.37 5.55
C CYS A 85 8.13 3.87 4.62
N VAL A 86 8.36 2.76 3.90
CA VAL A 86 7.34 2.16 3.03
C VAL A 86 6.14 1.63 3.83
N ASP A 87 6.38 0.99 4.97
CA ASP A 87 5.31 0.52 5.86
C ASP A 87 4.49 1.69 6.43
N GLU A 88 5.17 2.79 6.78
CA GLU A 88 4.52 4.02 7.25
C GLU A 88 3.62 4.63 6.15
N ILE A 89 4.09 4.75 4.91
CA ILE A 89 3.26 5.17 3.76
C ILE A 89 2.05 4.25 3.61
N GLY A 90 2.24 2.94 3.74
CA GLY A 90 1.15 1.97 3.70
C GLY A 90 0.09 2.16 4.79
N LYS A 91 0.52 2.51 6.01
CA LYS A 91 -0.38 2.83 7.11
C LYS A 91 -1.14 4.13 6.86
N LEU A 92 -0.47 5.16 6.35
CA LEU A 92 -1.09 6.46 6.02
C LEU A 92 -2.16 6.31 4.93
N GLU A 93 -1.88 5.56 3.86
CA GLU A 93 -2.86 5.27 2.82
C GLU A 93 -4.07 4.50 3.35
N LYS A 94 -3.85 3.48 4.18
CA LYS A 94 -4.94 2.72 4.81
C LYS A 94 -5.75 3.59 5.78
N ALA A 95 -5.11 4.48 6.53
CA ALA A 95 -5.79 5.38 7.44
C ALA A 95 -6.73 6.34 6.70
N LYS A 96 -6.29 6.85 5.53
CA LYS A 96 -7.11 7.69 4.64
C LYS A 96 -8.39 6.98 4.20
N THR A 97 -8.29 5.73 3.76
CA THR A 97 -9.46 4.95 3.32
C THR A 97 -10.32 4.48 4.49
N SER A 98 -9.70 4.07 5.60
CA SER A 98 -10.39 3.51 6.77
C SER A 98 -11.31 4.53 7.44
N ALA A 99 -10.84 5.76 7.65
CA ALA A 99 -11.67 6.82 8.23
C ALA A 99 -12.91 7.11 7.37
N ALA A 100 -12.73 7.17 6.05
CA ALA A 100 -13.82 7.42 5.12
C ALA A 100 -14.84 6.26 5.10
N THR A 101 -14.37 5.01 5.13
CA THR A 101 -15.22 3.81 5.23
C THR A 101 -15.98 3.76 6.56
N MET A 102 -15.33 4.08 7.68
CA MET A 102 -15.97 4.10 9.00
C MET A 102 -17.11 5.13 9.06
N CYS A 103 -16.89 6.33 8.54
CA CYS A 103 -17.95 7.34 8.43
C CYS A 103 -19.12 6.88 7.55
N ALA A 104 -18.83 6.22 6.42
CA ALA A 104 -19.86 5.68 5.54
C ALA A 104 -20.69 4.57 6.22
N LEU A 105 -20.05 3.68 6.98
CA LEU A 105 -20.71 2.62 7.75
C LEU A 105 -21.62 3.20 8.84
N ILE A 106 -21.14 4.17 9.62
CA ILE A 106 -21.94 4.82 10.66
C ILE A 106 -23.17 5.51 10.05
N ALA A 107 -22.97 6.26 8.95
CA ALA A 107 -24.08 6.89 8.25
C ALA A 107 -25.09 5.86 7.71
N GLY A 108 -24.63 4.73 7.19
CA GLY A 108 -25.48 3.63 6.73
C GLY A 108 -26.27 2.96 7.85
N ILE A 109 -25.66 2.73 9.01
CA ILE A 109 -26.33 2.16 10.20
C ILE A 109 -27.41 3.12 10.70
N ILE A 110 -27.09 4.42 10.78
CA ILE A 110 -28.05 5.45 11.18
C ILE A 110 -29.22 5.47 10.18
N GLY A 111 -28.96 5.54 8.87
CA GLY A 111 -30.02 5.52 7.84
C GLY A 111 -30.91 4.28 7.94
N THR A 112 -30.33 3.11 8.21
CA THR A 112 -31.06 1.86 8.40
C THR A 112 -31.94 1.88 9.65
N ALA A 113 -31.45 2.44 10.77
CA ALA A 113 -32.23 2.59 12.00
C ALA A 113 -33.42 3.53 11.82
N PHE A 114 -33.23 4.65 11.10
CA PHE A 114 -34.30 5.58 10.75
C PHE A 114 -35.34 4.94 9.82
N MET A 115 -34.91 4.15 8.84
CA MET A 115 -35.85 3.42 7.98
C MET A 115 -36.64 2.36 8.76
N ALA A 116 -35.98 1.58 9.62
CA ALA A 116 -36.65 0.60 10.48
C ALA A 116 -37.70 1.29 11.39
N GLY A 117 -37.35 2.42 12.02
CA GLY A 117 -38.28 3.19 12.84
C GLY A 117 -39.48 3.73 12.06
N SER A 118 -39.30 4.13 10.79
CA SER A 118 -40.41 4.55 9.93
C SER A 118 -41.41 3.43 9.66
N VAL A 119 -40.92 2.20 9.43
CA VAL A 119 -41.76 1.01 9.23
C VAL A 119 -42.52 0.67 10.50
N PHE A 120 -41.85 0.67 11.66
CA PHE A 120 -42.50 0.42 12.95
C PHE A 120 -43.58 1.45 13.29
N ALA A 121 -43.38 2.73 12.93
CA ALA A 121 -44.35 3.80 13.17
C ALA A 121 -45.65 3.64 12.36
N VAL A 122 -45.59 3.02 11.17
CA VAL A 122 -46.77 2.69 10.35
C VAL A 122 -47.46 1.41 10.82
N THR A 123 -46.71 0.44 11.34
CA THR A 123 -47.28 -0.85 11.78
C THR A 123 -47.85 -0.83 13.20
N ALA A 124 -47.56 0.22 13.99
CA ALA A 124 -48.13 0.39 15.33
C ALA A 124 -49.64 0.67 15.27
N GLN A 125 -50.40 0.19 16.26
CA GLN A 125 -51.82 0.51 16.43
C GLN A 125 -52.00 1.42 17.65
N PRO A 126 -52.55 2.64 17.52
CA PRO A 126 -52.94 3.32 16.28
C PRO A 126 -51.73 3.78 15.44
N PRO A 127 -51.85 3.83 14.10
CA PRO A 127 -50.74 4.17 13.22
C PRO A 127 -50.33 5.65 13.31
N TYR A 128 -49.02 5.89 13.42
CA TYR A 128 -48.46 7.23 13.55
C TYR A 128 -47.80 7.70 12.23
N TYR A 129 -48.64 8.07 11.26
CA TYR A 129 -48.19 8.51 9.92
C TYR A 129 -47.24 9.71 9.94
N ILE A 130 -47.44 10.66 10.85
CA ILE A 130 -46.59 11.85 10.99
C ILE A 130 -45.16 11.44 11.38
N LEU A 131 -45.01 10.52 12.34
CA LEU A 131 -43.71 9.99 12.78
C LEU A 131 -42.99 9.24 11.65
N CYS A 132 -43.72 8.50 10.82
CA CYS A 132 -43.16 7.82 9.65
C CYS A 132 -42.55 8.80 8.65
N ILE A 133 -43.27 9.87 8.28
CA ILE A 133 -42.77 10.88 7.34
C ILE A 133 -41.55 11.61 7.92
N LEU A 134 -41.60 11.95 9.20
CA LEU A 134 -40.52 12.65 9.91
C LEU A 134 -39.25 11.80 10.02
N LEU A 135 -39.36 10.47 10.12
CA LEU A 135 -38.21 9.54 10.10
C LEU A 135 -37.74 9.17 8.69
N ALA A 136 -38.64 9.09 7.71
CA ALA A 136 -38.31 8.68 6.34
C ALA A 136 -37.41 9.71 5.63
N VAL A 137 -37.72 11.00 5.77
CA VAL A 137 -36.93 12.10 5.17
C VAL A 137 -35.44 12.07 5.59
N PRO A 138 -35.10 12.01 6.89
CA PRO A 138 -33.70 11.87 7.33
C PRO A 138 -33.11 10.48 7.01
N GLY A 139 -33.92 9.43 6.88
CA GLY A 139 -33.45 8.11 6.42
C GLY A 139 -32.91 8.16 4.98
N PHE A 140 -33.66 8.76 4.07
CA PHE A 140 -33.23 8.94 2.67
C PHE A 140 -32.06 9.92 2.54
N LEU A 141 -32.09 11.05 3.26
CA LEU A 141 -30.97 11.97 3.32
C LEU A 141 -29.72 11.32 3.91
N GLY A 142 -29.88 10.45 4.91
CA GLY A 142 -28.82 9.69 5.57
C GLY A 142 -28.08 8.72 4.65
N TRP A 143 -28.69 8.27 3.54
CA TRP A 143 -28.01 7.47 2.52
C TRP A 143 -27.31 8.29 1.44
N ILE A 144 -27.80 9.49 1.13
CA ILE A 144 -27.17 10.39 0.15
C ILE A 144 -25.99 11.17 0.74
N PHE A 145 -26.07 11.53 2.01
CA PHE A 145 -25.05 12.30 2.72
C PHE A 145 -23.66 11.63 2.81
N PRO A 146 -23.52 10.31 3.05
CA PRO A 146 -22.21 9.66 3.11
C PRO A 146 -21.42 9.74 1.81
N TYR A 147 -22.06 9.75 0.64
CA TYR A 147 -21.35 9.93 -0.64
C TYR A 147 -20.70 11.33 -0.73
N PHE A 148 -21.42 12.36 -0.30
CA PHE A 148 -20.93 13.74 -0.35
C PHE A 148 -19.86 14.01 0.73
N LEU A 149 -20.06 13.47 1.93
CA LEU A 149 -19.06 13.47 3.00
C LEU A 149 -17.79 12.72 2.57
N TYR A 150 -17.91 11.54 1.98
CA TYR A 150 -16.79 10.77 1.45
C TYR A 150 -15.99 11.61 0.44
N LYS A 151 -16.65 12.22 -0.54
CA LYS A 151 -15.97 13.03 -1.56
C LYS A 151 -15.26 14.24 -0.97
N LYS A 152 -15.88 14.96 -0.02
CA LYS A 152 -15.27 16.12 0.65
C LYS A 152 -14.12 15.74 1.58
N ILE A 153 -14.28 14.68 2.37
CA ILE A 153 -13.27 14.22 3.33
C ILE A 153 -12.10 13.58 2.57
N ALA A 154 -12.37 12.73 1.59
CA ALA A 154 -11.34 12.15 0.73
C ALA A 154 -10.55 13.25 -0.01
N GLY A 155 -11.20 14.29 -0.52
CA GLY A 155 -10.53 15.45 -1.12
C GLY A 155 -9.58 16.16 -0.15
N LYS A 156 -10.09 16.60 1.02
CA LYS A 156 -9.27 17.29 2.04
C LYS A 156 -8.16 16.42 2.63
N GLN A 157 -8.40 15.13 2.81
CA GLN A 157 -7.39 14.18 3.26
C GLN A 157 -6.34 13.94 2.18
N THR A 158 -6.72 13.89 0.90
CA THR A 158 -5.76 13.81 -0.21
C THR A 158 -4.86 15.02 -0.22
N GLU A 159 -5.42 16.21 -0.13
CA GLU A 159 -4.67 17.47 -0.19
C GLU A 159 -3.68 17.64 0.97
N LYS A 160 -4.01 17.14 2.17
CA LYS A 160 -3.09 17.15 3.32
C LYS A 160 -2.08 16.01 3.33
N MET A 161 -2.50 14.81 2.91
CA MET A 161 -1.63 13.64 2.95
C MET A 161 -0.69 13.58 1.75
N MET A 162 -1.05 14.15 0.61
CA MET A 162 -0.19 14.19 -0.57
C MET A 162 1.17 14.87 -0.32
N PRO A 163 1.27 16.06 0.30
CA PRO A 163 2.57 16.65 0.61
C PRO A 163 3.35 15.86 1.67
N LEU A 164 2.67 15.18 2.61
CA LEU A 164 3.32 14.29 3.59
C LEU A 164 3.87 13.02 2.92
N ILE A 165 3.13 12.46 1.97
CA ILE A 165 3.53 11.30 1.18
C ILE A 165 4.71 11.67 0.27
N GLU A 166 4.65 12.84 -0.38
CA GLU A 166 5.72 13.35 -1.25
C GLU A 166 7.01 13.60 -0.46
N ALA A 167 6.94 14.23 0.71
CA ALA A 167 8.10 14.36 1.60
C ALA A 167 8.69 13.02 2.03
N LYS A 168 7.86 11.98 2.21
CA LYS A 168 8.32 10.62 2.50
C LYS A 168 8.97 9.94 1.29
N TYR A 169 8.50 10.23 0.08
CA TYR A 169 9.16 9.79 -1.15
C TYR A 169 10.53 10.46 -1.32
N ASP A 170 10.66 11.74 -0.99
CA ASP A 170 11.96 12.44 -1.01
C ASP A 170 12.95 11.85 0.01
N GLU A 171 12.47 11.53 1.22
CA GLU A 171 13.28 10.84 2.24
C GLU A 171 13.77 9.47 1.74
N ILE A 172 12.88 8.71 1.09
CA ILE A 172 13.23 7.45 0.45
C ILE A 172 14.28 7.65 -0.65
N TYR A 173 14.13 8.68 -1.48
CA TYR A 173 15.09 8.98 -2.55
C TYR A 173 16.48 9.27 -1.99
N GLU A 174 16.60 10.07 -0.94
CA GLU A 174 17.89 10.32 -0.27
C GLU A 174 18.52 9.04 0.32
N ILE A 175 17.70 8.17 0.90
CA ILE A 175 18.13 6.89 1.46
C ILE A 175 18.66 5.99 0.34
N CYS A 176 17.95 5.89 -0.78
CA CYS A 176 18.38 5.15 -1.96
C CYS A 176 19.68 5.74 -2.54
N GLU A 177 19.80 7.07 -2.64
CA GLU A 177 21.00 7.73 -3.14
C GLU A 177 22.23 7.44 -2.26
N LYS A 178 22.07 7.50 -0.92
CA LYS A 178 23.12 7.14 0.05
C LYS A 178 23.50 5.66 -0.07
N GLY A 179 22.53 4.78 -0.29
CA GLY A 179 22.75 3.35 -0.53
C GLY A 179 23.57 3.10 -1.79
N ASN A 180 23.21 3.76 -2.89
CA ASN A 180 23.89 3.62 -4.16
C ASN A 180 25.36 4.11 -4.09
N LYS A 181 25.61 5.23 -3.42
CA LYS A 181 26.97 5.77 -3.14
C LYS A 181 27.84 4.86 -2.25
N LEU A 182 27.25 3.91 -1.53
CA LEU A 182 28.00 2.95 -0.70
C LEU A 182 28.39 1.69 -1.48
N ILE A 183 27.81 1.49 -2.66
CA ILE A 183 28.02 0.34 -3.53
C ILE A 183 28.96 0.69 -4.69
N TYR A 184 28.84 1.91 -5.23
CA TYR A 184 29.68 2.47 -6.29
C TYR A 184 30.58 3.58 -5.77
#